data_AF-A0A4U0WCB2-F1
#
_entry.id   AF-A0A4U0WCB2-F1
#
_cell.length_a   1.000
_cell.length_b   1.000
_cell.length_c   1.000
_cell.angle_alpha   90.00
_cell.angle_beta   90.00
_cell.angle_gamma   90.00
#
_symmetry.space_group_name_H-M   'P 1'
#
loop_
_entity.id
_entity.type
_entity.pdbx_description
1 polymer ?
#
loop_
_entity_poly.entity_id
_entity_poly.type
_entity_poly.pdbx_seq_one_letter_code
_entity_poly.pdbx_strand_id
1 'polypeptide(L)'
;KSHFAYRLAWENSSSERIPYLPLHRRDLVSAEEGNRTFVGDGGERVNWKKFEIMGEVILGLQKAQGTPYPPIVKNEDVRMLVLDCKLVKDDDDLYDRSTQVEPAAGAGAADTRRGFRNFFQR
;
A
#
# COMPACT_ATOMS: atom_id res chain seq x y z
N LYS A 1 4.91 8.92 -9.00
CA LYS A 1 3.88 8.40 -9.95
C LYS A 1 2.49 8.84 -9.45
N SER A 2 1.60 9.33 -10.32
CA SER A 2 0.33 10.00 -9.95
C SER A 2 -0.82 9.08 -9.53
N HIS A 3 -0.60 7.75 -9.46
CA HIS A 3 -1.65 6.74 -9.25
C HIS A 3 -2.84 6.84 -10.23
N PHE A 4 -2.60 7.30 -11.46
CA PHE A 4 -3.64 7.54 -12.47
C PHE A 4 -4.58 6.34 -12.69
N ALA A 5 -4.02 5.15 -12.94
CA ALA A 5 -4.83 3.94 -13.14
C ALA A 5 -5.71 3.60 -11.93
N TYR A 6 -5.18 3.77 -10.71
CA TYR A 6 -5.96 3.58 -9.48
C TYR A 6 -7.08 4.61 -9.34
N ARG A 7 -6.80 5.88 -9.62
CA ARG A 7 -7.80 6.96 -9.55
C ARG A 7 -8.93 6.75 -10.55
N LEU A 8 -8.60 6.36 -11.78
CA LEU A 8 -9.59 6.04 -12.80
C LEU A 8 -10.48 4.86 -12.35
N ALA A 9 -9.89 3.78 -11.83
CA ALA A 9 -10.66 2.67 -11.29
C ALA A 9 -11.54 3.10 -10.10
N TRP A 10 -11.01 3.94 -9.20
CA TRP A 10 -11.71 4.48 -8.05
C TRP A 10 -12.93 5.33 -8.43
N GLU A 11 -12.80 6.19 -9.43
CA GLU A 11 -13.90 7.03 -9.92
C GLU A 11 -15.02 6.18 -10.56
N ASN A 12 -14.65 5.11 -11.25
CA ASN A 12 -15.59 4.24 -11.97
C ASN A 12 -16.18 3.10 -11.11
N SER A 13 -15.71 2.89 -9.88
CA SER A 13 -16.19 1.82 -9.00
C SER A 13 -17.21 2.36 -8.00
N SER A 14 -18.51 2.18 -8.24
CA SER A 14 -19.57 2.68 -7.34
C SER A 14 -19.96 1.73 -6.20
N SER A 15 -19.44 0.50 -6.22
CA SER A 15 -19.76 -0.59 -5.27
C SER A 15 -18.88 -0.59 -4.02
N GLU A 16 -18.97 -1.67 -3.24
CA GLU A 16 -18.15 -1.91 -2.05
C GLU A 16 -16.65 -1.89 -2.38
N ARG A 17 -15.85 -1.10 -1.65
CA ARG A 17 -14.43 -0.90 -1.96
C ARG A 17 -13.62 -0.54 -0.72
N ILE A 18 -12.39 -1.08 -0.64
CA ILE A 18 -11.42 -0.73 0.40
C ILE A 18 -10.43 0.28 -0.19
N PRO A 19 -10.36 1.53 0.32
CA PRO A 19 -9.45 2.54 -0.20
C PRO A 19 -7.99 2.23 0.11
N TYR A 20 -7.10 2.57 -0.83
CA TYR A 20 -5.67 2.64 -0.57
C TYR A 20 -5.38 3.94 0.20
N LEU A 21 -5.34 3.82 1.52
CA LEU A 21 -5.22 4.96 2.44
C LEU A 21 -4.00 5.88 2.19
N PRO A 22 -2.80 5.37 1.85
CA PRO A 22 -1.64 6.23 1.64
C PRO A 22 -1.86 7.28 0.54
N LEU A 23 -2.64 6.96 -0.50
CA LEU A 23 -2.97 7.93 -1.55
C LEU A 23 -3.79 9.10 -1.01
N HIS A 24 -4.87 8.80 -0.29
CA HIS A 24 -5.77 9.81 0.24
C HIS A 24 -5.07 10.64 1.33
N ARG A 25 -4.23 10.01 2.17
CA ARG A 25 -3.39 10.72 3.15
C ARG A 25 -2.45 11.70 2.46
N ARG A 26 -1.78 11.29 1.39
CA ARG A 26 -0.90 12.17 0.61
C ARG A 26 -1.68 13.36 0.06
N ASP A 27 -2.86 13.13 -0.51
CA ASP A 27 -3.68 14.20 -1.08
C ASP A 27 -4.13 15.22 -0.01
N LEU A 28 -4.47 14.76 1.19
CA LEU A 28 -4.78 15.63 2.33
C LEU A 28 -3.57 16.45 2.77
N VAL A 29 -2.39 15.83 2.88
CA VAL A 29 -1.14 16.53 3.24
C VAL A 29 -0.80 17.58 2.18
N SER A 30 -0.91 17.24 0.90
CA SER A 30 -0.65 18.20 -0.18
C SER A 30 -1.66 19.36 -0.20
N ALA A 31 -2.94 19.12 0.10
CA ALA A 31 -3.92 20.19 0.24
C ALA A 31 -3.65 21.08 1.47
N GLU A 32 -3.14 20.48 2.55
CA GLU A 32 -2.77 21.15 3.79
C GLU A 32 -1.57 22.09 3.59
N GLU A 33 -0.45 21.56 3.10
CA GLU A 33 0.81 22.27 2.92
C GLU A 33 0.77 23.28 1.76
N GLY A 34 0.01 22.96 0.69
CA GLY A 34 -0.09 23.80 -0.50
C GLY A 34 -0.95 25.05 -0.33
N ASN A 35 -1.77 25.13 0.73
CA ASN A 35 -2.74 26.21 0.91
C ASN A 35 -2.72 26.76 2.34
N ARG A 36 -2.61 28.09 2.49
CA ARG A 36 -2.78 28.75 3.79
C ARG A 36 -4.23 28.64 4.26
N THR A 37 -4.42 28.28 5.53
CA THR A 37 -5.73 28.19 6.18
C THR A 37 -6.39 29.56 6.36
N PHE A 38 -5.57 30.58 6.65
CA PHE A 38 -6.01 31.96 6.81
C PHE A 38 -5.40 32.84 5.72
N VAL A 39 -6.20 33.77 5.19
CA VAL A 39 -5.86 34.66 4.09
C VAL A 39 -6.30 36.11 4.39
N GLY A 40 -5.71 37.07 3.68
CA GLY A 40 -5.80 38.52 3.99
C GLY A 40 -4.59 39.01 4.77
N ASP A 41 -4.35 40.32 4.76
CA ASP A 41 -3.13 40.97 5.28
C ASP A 41 -2.88 40.77 6.79
N GLY A 42 -3.85 40.19 7.52
CA GLY A 42 -3.71 39.77 8.92
C GLY A 42 -4.28 38.38 9.22
N GLY A 43 -4.58 37.55 8.20
CA GLY A 43 -5.19 36.23 8.41
C GLY A 43 -6.66 36.27 8.88
N GLU A 44 -7.36 37.37 8.61
CA GLU A 44 -8.72 37.61 9.09
C GLU A 44 -9.79 36.74 8.42
N ARG A 45 -9.48 36.13 7.26
CA ARG A 45 -10.44 35.34 6.47
C ARG A 45 -9.99 33.88 6.38
N VAL A 46 -10.96 32.97 6.49
CA VAL A 46 -10.73 31.53 6.30
C VAL A 46 -10.71 31.20 4.81
N ASN A 47 -9.73 30.41 4.38
CA ASN A 47 -9.67 29.86 3.02
C ASN A 47 -10.60 28.65 2.89
N TRP A 48 -11.87 28.88 2.60
CA TRP A 48 -12.85 27.81 2.41
C TRP A 48 -12.50 26.88 1.25
N LYS A 49 -11.78 27.34 0.23
CA LYS A 49 -11.38 26.49 -0.89
C LYS A 49 -10.42 25.37 -0.47
N LYS A 50 -9.55 25.62 0.51
CA LYS A 50 -8.69 24.58 1.12
C LYS A 50 -9.55 23.45 1.71
N PHE A 51 -10.56 23.83 2.50
CA PHE A 51 -11.44 22.87 3.17
C PHE A 51 -12.37 22.14 2.20
N GLU A 52 -12.81 22.78 1.13
CA GLU A 52 -13.59 22.13 0.07
C GLU A 52 -12.79 20.98 -0.57
N ILE A 53 -11.54 21.22 -0.96
CA ILE A 53 -10.65 20.19 -1.54
C ILE A 53 -10.40 19.05 -0.55
N MET A 54 -10.10 19.36 0.72
CA MET A 54 -9.93 18.33 1.74
C MET A 54 -11.24 17.55 1.97
N GLY A 55 -12.38 18.24 1.94
CA GLY A 55 -13.71 17.67 2.09
C GLY A 55 -14.03 16.63 1.00
N GLU A 56 -13.71 16.92 -0.26
CA GLU A 56 -13.89 15.96 -1.36
C GLU A 56 -13.16 14.63 -1.11
N VAL A 57 -11.93 14.68 -0.59
CA VAL A 57 -11.14 13.49 -0.26
C VAL A 57 -11.79 12.70 0.89
N ILE A 58 -12.24 13.38 1.95
CA ILE A 58 -12.87 12.74 3.12
C ILE A 58 -14.23 12.13 2.76
N LEU A 59 -15.06 12.84 1.99
CA LEU A 59 -16.36 12.33 1.55
C LEU A 59 -16.21 11.06 0.71
N GLY A 60 -15.19 11.01 -0.16
CA GLY A 60 -14.85 9.80 -0.93
C GLY A 60 -14.54 8.59 -0.03
N LEU A 61 -13.82 8.80 1.06
CA LEU A 61 -13.49 7.77 2.06
C LEU A 61 -14.71 7.35 2.88
N GLN A 62 -15.51 8.30 3.37
CA GLN A 62 -16.71 8.03 4.15
C GLN A 62 -17.72 7.20 3.36
N LYS A 63 -17.91 7.51 2.07
CA LYS A 63 -18.77 6.72 1.19
C LYS A 63 -18.29 5.26 1.09
N ALA A 64 -16.98 5.04 0.99
CA ALA A 64 -16.42 3.69 0.94
C ALA A 64 -16.60 2.94 2.27
N GLN A 65 -16.44 3.62 3.41
CA GLN A 65 -16.64 3.03 4.75
C GLN A 65 -18.10 2.69 5.04
N GLY A 66 -19.04 3.53 4.58
CA GLY A 66 -20.48 3.35 4.81
C GLY A 66 -21.12 2.25 3.97
N THR A 67 -20.39 1.67 3.01
CA THR A 67 -20.91 0.61 2.13
C THR A 67 -20.47 -0.75 2.69
N PRO A 68 -21.36 -1.52 3.37
CA PRO A 68 -21.00 -2.84 3.89
C PRO A 68 -20.73 -3.82 2.75
N TYR A 69 -20.26 -5.03 3.06
CA TYR A 69 -20.09 -6.14 2.11
C TYR A 69 -21.18 -7.21 2.26
N PRO A 70 -22.43 -7.00 1.81
CA PRO A 70 -23.54 -7.92 2.01
C PRO A 70 -23.31 -9.37 1.54
N PRO A 71 -22.67 -9.62 0.37
CA PRO A 71 -22.50 -10.99 -0.13
C PRO A 71 -21.49 -11.81 0.69
N ILE A 72 -20.68 -11.18 1.54
CA ILE A 72 -19.58 -11.84 2.24
C ILE A 72 -20.03 -12.24 3.65
N VAL A 73 -20.26 -13.54 3.84
CA VAL A 73 -20.53 -14.12 5.16
C VAL A 73 -19.22 -14.21 5.94
N LYS A 74 -19.23 -13.75 7.19
CA LYS A 74 -18.08 -13.84 8.08
C LYS A 74 -17.85 -15.29 8.51
N ASN A 75 -16.60 -15.73 8.45
CA ASN A 75 -16.16 -17.02 8.97
C ASN A 75 -15.04 -16.78 9.98
N GLU A 76 -15.25 -17.20 11.23
CA GLU A 76 -14.30 -16.94 12.31
C GLU A 76 -12.99 -17.74 12.17
N ASP A 77 -13.04 -18.97 11.66
CA ASP A 77 -11.84 -19.79 11.44
C ASP A 77 -10.93 -19.15 10.39
N VAL A 78 -11.51 -18.70 9.27
CA VAL A 78 -10.78 -17.99 8.21
C VAL A 78 -10.23 -16.66 8.75
N ARG A 79 -11.02 -15.93 9.53
CA ARG A 79 -10.57 -14.69 10.17
C ARG A 79 -9.35 -14.94 11.07
N MET A 80 -9.40 -15.97 11.92
CA MET A 80 -8.30 -16.34 12.81
C MET A 80 -7.06 -16.75 12.01
N LEU A 81 -7.21 -17.58 10.98
CA LEU A 81 -6.09 -17.97 10.10
C LEU A 81 -5.38 -16.77 9.46
N VAL A 82 -6.14 -15.76 9.02
CA VAL A 82 -5.57 -14.52 8.47
C VAL A 82 -4.86 -13.70 9.55
N LEU A 83 -5.44 -13.57 10.74
CA LEU A 83 -4.90 -12.78 11.84
C LEU A 83 -3.67 -13.43 12.50
N ASP A 84 -3.63 -14.75 12.57
CA ASP A 84 -2.53 -15.53 13.19
C ASP A 84 -1.34 -15.73 12.24
N CYS A 85 -1.42 -15.22 11.01
CA CYS A 85 -0.36 -15.33 10.02
C CYS A 85 0.94 -14.67 10.53
N LYS A 86 2.00 -15.47 10.66
CA LYS A 86 3.36 -14.98 10.99
C LYS A 86 4.01 -14.39 9.74
N LEU A 87 3.86 -13.07 9.58
CA LEU A 87 4.52 -12.32 8.52
C LEU A 87 5.95 -11.98 8.94
N VAL A 88 6.94 -12.54 8.25
CA VAL A 88 8.33 -12.06 8.30
C VAL A 88 8.35 -10.67 7.69
N LYS A 89 8.86 -9.69 8.43
CA LYS A 89 8.89 -8.28 8.02
C LYS A 89 10.30 -7.78 7.72
N ASP A 90 11.30 -8.60 7.99
CA ASP A 90 12.68 -8.28 7.71
C ASP A 90 12.95 -8.51 6.22
N ASP A 91 13.31 -7.43 5.53
CA ASP A 91 13.48 -7.45 4.08
C ASP A 91 14.71 -8.27 3.67
N ASP A 92 15.75 -8.32 4.52
CA ASP A 92 16.97 -9.08 4.27
C ASP A 92 16.70 -10.60 4.39
N ASP A 93 16.00 -11.02 5.44
CA ASP A 93 15.57 -12.43 5.59
C ASP A 93 14.69 -12.90 4.42
N LEU A 94 13.79 -12.03 3.94
CA LEU A 94 12.93 -12.31 2.78
C LEU A 94 13.75 -12.41 1.49
N TYR A 95 14.71 -11.52 1.29
CA TYR A 95 15.61 -11.54 0.14
C TYR A 95 16.50 -12.78 0.13
N ASP A 96 17.11 -13.12 1.25
CA ASP A 96 17.94 -14.32 1.40
C ASP A 96 17.13 -15.58 1.10
N ARG A 97 15.90 -15.68 1.60
CA ARG A 97 15.00 -16.78 1.26
C ARG A 97 14.68 -16.81 -0.23
N SER A 98 14.42 -15.66 -0.85
CA SER A 98 14.14 -15.58 -2.29
C SER A 98 15.31 -16.10 -3.12
N THR A 99 16.54 -15.70 -2.79
CA THR A 99 17.74 -16.12 -3.54
C THR A 99 18.07 -17.60 -3.36
N GLN A 100 17.71 -18.19 -2.21
CA GLN A 100 17.85 -19.63 -1.97
C GLN A 100 16.84 -20.46 -2.77
N VAL A 101 15.59 -20.00 -2.85
CA VAL A 101 14.51 -20.72 -3.58
C VAL A 101 14.66 -20.53 -5.09
N GLU A 102 15.02 -19.32 -5.53
CA GLU A 102 15.22 -18.97 -6.94
C GLU A 102 16.60 -18.33 -7.13
N PRO A 103 17.66 -19.14 -7.28
CA PRO A 103 19.00 -18.62 -7.52
C PRO A 103 19.07 -17.86 -8.85
N ALA A 104 19.82 -16.76 -8.88
CA ALA A 104 20.01 -15.96 -10.10
C ALA A 104 20.55 -16.83 -11.25
N ALA A 105 20.09 -16.55 -12.47
CA ALA A 105 20.53 -17.26 -13.67
C ALA A 105 22.07 -17.21 -13.79
N GLY A 106 22.72 -18.35 -13.58
CA GLY A 106 24.18 -18.49 -13.56
C GLY A 106 24.80 -18.93 -12.22
N ALA A 107 24.07 -18.84 -11.10
CA ALA A 107 24.57 -19.25 -9.78
C ALA A 107 24.72 -20.77 -9.64
N GLY A 108 23.85 -21.56 -10.28
CA GLY A 108 23.91 -23.04 -10.29
C GLY A 108 25.15 -23.63 -10.98
N ALA A 109 25.85 -22.85 -11.81
CA ALA A 109 27.08 -23.28 -12.50
C ALA A 109 28.36 -23.05 -11.67
N ALA A 110 28.29 -22.25 -10.61
CA ALA A 110 29.41 -21.98 -9.70
C ALA A 110 29.47 -23.00 -8.55
N ASP A 111 28.30 -23.43 -8.05
CA ASP A 111 28.22 -24.33 -6.90
C ASP A 111 28.62 -25.78 -7.23
N THR A 112 28.29 -26.24 -8.45
CA THR A 112 28.78 -27.52 -8.99
C THR A 112 30.30 -27.57 -9.15
N ARG A 113 30.96 -26.42 -9.43
CA ARG A 113 32.43 -26.34 -9.55
C ARG A 113 33.16 -26.33 -8.21
N ARG A 114 32.54 -25.81 -7.15
CA ARG A 114 33.10 -25.85 -5.78
C ARG A 114 33.02 -27.25 -5.18
N GLY A 115 31.89 -27.95 -5.36
CA GLY A 115 31.73 -29.33 -4.89
C GLY A 115 32.71 -30.32 -5.53
N PHE A 116 32.96 -30.18 -6.84
CA PHE A 116 33.88 -31.06 -7.57
C PHE A 116 35.35 -30.87 -7.16
N ARG A 117 35.79 -29.64 -6.86
CA ARG A 117 37.18 -29.35 -6.45
C ARG A 117 37.55 -29.98 -5.11
N ASN A 118 36.61 -30.04 -4.17
CA ASN A 118 36.83 -30.61 -2.84
C ASN A 118 36.80 -32.16 -2.84
N PHE A 119 36.27 -32.79 -3.90
CA PHE A 119 36.25 -34.25 -4.04
C PHE A 119 37.62 -34.83 -4.46
N PHE A 120 38.41 -34.08 -5.24
CA PHE A 120 39.76 -34.48 -5.67
C PHE A 120 40.88 -34.10 -4.68
N GLN A 121 40.53 -33.53 -3.51
CA GLN A 121 41.46 -33.21 -2.43
C GLN A 121 41.37 -34.20 -1.24
N ARG A 122 40.78 -35.38 -1.45
CA ARG A 122 40.83 -36.50 -0.51
C ARG A 122 41.80 -37.57 -0.97
#